data_AF-A0A8T2US03-F1
#
_entry.id   AF-A0A8T2US03-F1
#
_cell.length_a   1.000
_cell.length_b   1.000
_cell.length_c   1.000
_cell.angle_alpha   90.00
_cell.angle_beta   90.00
_cell.angle_gamma   90.00
#
_symmetry.space_group_name_H-M   'P 1'
#
loop_
_entity.id
_entity.type
_entity.pdbx_description
1 polymer ?
#
loop_
_entity_poly.entity_id
_entity_poly.type
_entity_poly.pdbx_seq_one_letter_code
_entity_poly.pdbx_strand_id
1 'polypeptide(L)'
;MFCTEQGCHLVVTAQSGYISGSITAQNRNDPDDQGGFVFLNCTIMGTGYVYLGRAWGSYSRVVFLNTYMSNIIVPDGWYDWGQPSRQRTVYYGQYKCSGPGANTDGRVSWSHELSDSEAQPFLQLSFINAGTWLQQA
;
A
#
# COMPACT_ATOMS: atom_id res chain seq x y z
N MET A 1 -10.00 2.02 3.42
CA MET A 1 -10.29 1.70 2.01
C MET A 1 -9.79 0.29 1.76
N PHE A 2 -10.63 -0.59 1.23
CA PHE A 2 -10.29 -1.97 0.93
C PHE A 2 -10.70 -2.19 -0.53
N CYS A 3 -9.74 -2.23 -1.46
CA CYS A 3 -10.03 -2.51 -2.86
C CYS A 3 -9.83 -4.00 -3.08
N THR A 4 -10.93 -4.75 -3.02
CA THR A 4 -10.93 -6.16 -3.33
C THR A 4 -12.19 -6.44 -4.10
N GLU A 5 -12.04 -6.61 -5.40
CA GLU A 5 -12.94 -7.34 -6.30
C GLU A 5 -12.43 -7.10 -7.73
N GLN A 6 -12.15 -8.19 -8.46
CA GLN A 6 -11.98 -8.20 -9.92
C GLN A 6 -10.91 -7.27 -10.52
N GLY A 7 -9.71 -7.18 -9.92
CA GLY A 7 -8.58 -6.56 -10.62
C GLY A 7 -8.63 -5.04 -10.68
N CYS A 8 -8.79 -4.35 -9.53
CA CYS A 8 -8.73 -2.89 -9.48
C CYS A 8 -7.47 -2.37 -10.22
N HIS A 9 -7.65 -1.47 -11.19
CA HIS A 9 -6.56 -0.82 -11.90
C HIS A 9 -6.27 0.55 -11.28
N LEU A 10 -5.09 0.70 -10.69
CA LEU A 10 -4.55 1.97 -10.22
C LEU A 10 -3.70 2.58 -11.33
N VAL A 11 -4.25 3.57 -12.04
CA VAL A 11 -3.58 4.22 -13.17
C VAL A 11 -2.95 5.54 -12.71
N VAL A 12 -1.62 5.62 -12.80
CA VAL A 12 -0.84 6.77 -12.36
C VAL A 12 -0.48 7.67 -13.54
N THR A 13 -0.82 8.95 -13.42
CA THR A 13 -0.44 9.99 -14.40
C THR A 13 0.59 10.94 -13.78
N ALA A 14 1.83 10.47 -13.66
CA ALA A 14 2.95 11.24 -13.13
C ALA A 14 3.85 11.75 -14.27
N GLN A 15 4.50 12.90 -14.02
CA GLN A 15 5.50 13.43 -14.94
C GLN A 15 6.78 12.57 -14.88
N SER A 16 7.45 12.45 -16.01
CA SER A 16 8.72 11.72 -16.09
C SER A 16 9.90 12.63 -15.77
N GLY A 17 10.96 12.07 -15.19
CA GLY A 17 12.22 12.79 -14.90
C GLY A 17 12.44 13.15 -13.42
N TYR A 18 11.43 13.05 -12.57
CA TYR A 18 11.56 13.17 -11.11
C TYR A 18 10.42 12.42 -10.40
N ILE A 19 10.54 12.23 -9.09
CA ILE A 19 9.51 11.57 -8.29
C ILE A 19 8.36 12.56 -8.07
N SER A 20 7.21 12.33 -8.69
CA SER A 20 6.16 13.34 -8.79
C SER A 20 4.93 13.08 -7.89
N GLY A 21 5.00 12.09 -6.99
CA GLY A 21 3.91 11.84 -6.05
C GLY A 21 3.93 10.48 -5.36
N SER A 22 2.80 10.14 -4.76
CA SER A 22 2.55 8.89 -4.05
C SER A 22 1.15 8.38 -4.35
N ILE A 23 0.98 7.07 -4.54
CA ILE A 23 -0.33 6.45 -4.81
C ILE A 23 -1.27 6.62 -3.61
N THR A 24 -0.73 6.51 -2.39
CA THR A 24 -1.52 6.56 -1.16
C THR A 24 -1.02 7.62 -0.18
N ALA A 25 -1.93 8.15 0.64
CA ALA A 25 -1.65 9.10 1.71
C ALA A 25 -2.60 8.85 2.89
N GLN A 26 -2.38 7.77 3.63
CA GLN A 26 -3.31 7.33 4.68
C GLN A 26 -3.05 8.10 6.00
N ASN A 27 -4.13 8.47 6.71
CA ASN A 27 -4.10 9.40 7.86
C ASN A 27 -4.48 8.79 9.20
N ARG A 28 -4.18 7.51 9.43
CA ARG A 28 -4.37 6.92 10.75
C ARG A 28 -3.38 7.54 11.73
N ASN A 29 -3.88 8.04 12.85
CA ASN A 29 -3.11 8.73 13.89
C ASN A 29 -3.21 8.05 15.27
N ASP A 30 -4.02 7.01 15.38
CA ASP A 30 -4.25 6.27 16.61
C ASP A 30 -3.78 4.81 16.43
N PRO A 31 -2.96 4.25 17.34
CA PRO A 31 -2.56 2.84 17.28
C PRO A 31 -3.75 1.87 17.41
N ASP A 32 -4.83 2.25 18.11
CA ASP A 32 -5.97 1.38 18.37
C ASP A 32 -6.99 1.38 17.21
N ASP A 33 -6.88 2.34 16.29
CA ASP A 33 -7.69 2.39 15.07
C ASP A 33 -7.38 1.20 14.15
N GLN A 34 -8.38 0.36 13.92
CA GLN A 34 -8.29 -0.82 13.06
C GLN A 34 -8.42 -0.49 11.56
N GLY A 35 -8.49 0.78 11.18
CA GLY A 35 -8.51 1.24 9.80
C GLY A 35 -7.19 1.08 9.06
N GLY A 36 -7.25 1.28 7.74
CA GLY A 36 -6.11 1.19 6.83
C GLY A 36 -6.53 1.21 5.37
N PHE A 37 -5.55 1.31 4.48
CA PHE A 37 -5.72 1.07 3.06
C PHE A 37 -5.16 -0.30 2.70
N VAL A 38 -5.98 -1.13 2.06
CA VAL A 38 -5.58 -2.46 1.61
C VAL A 38 -5.97 -2.62 0.15
N PHE A 39 -5.02 -3.09 -0.66
CA PHE A 39 -5.19 -3.35 -2.07
C PHE A 39 -4.88 -4.82 -2.33
N LEU A 40 -5.89 -5.60 -2.70
CA LEU A 40 -5.76 -7.04 -2.94
C LEU A 40 -6.06 -7.35 -4.41
N ASN A 41 -5.16 -8.08 -5.06
CA ASN A 41 -5.31 -8.49 -6.46
C ASN A 41 -5.48 -7.29 -7.41
N CYS A 42 -4.73 -6.20 -7.19
CA CYS A 42 -4.79 -5.00 -8.01
C CYS A 42 -3.70 -4.98 -9.09
N THR A 43 -3.79 -4.03 -10.02
CA THR A 43 -2.76 -3.71 -11.00
C THR A 43 -2.39 -2.23 -10.92
N ILE A 44 -1.12 -1.92 -10.69
CA ILE A 44 -0.57 -0.56 -10.72
C ILE A 44 0.18 -0.35 -12.04
N MET A 45 -0.28 0.61 -12.84
CA MET A 45 0.28 0.97 -14.14
C MET A 45 0.23 2.47 -14.37
N GLY A 46 0.94 2.96 -15.39
CA GLY A 46 0.93 4.38 -15.73
C GLY A 46 2.28 4.90 -16.21
N THR A 47 2.51 6.18 -15.99
CA THR A 47 3.73 6.89 -16.40
C THR A 47 4.38 7.60 -15.21
N GLY A 48 5.68 7.92 -15.35
CA GLY A 48 6.44 8.67 -14.35
C GLY A 48 6.98 7.80 -13.21
N TYR A 49 7.41 8.46 -12.13
CA TYR A 49 7.95 7.80 -10.94
C TYR A 49 7.23 8.25 -9.68
N VAL A 50 6.74 7.29 -8.89
CA VAL A 50 5.96 7.54 -7.67
C VAL A 50 6.31 6.59 -6.53
N TYR A 51 6.00 7.01 -5.30
CA TYR A 51 5.95 6.11 -4.14
C TYR A 51 4.63 5.32 -4.12
N LEU A 52 4.65 4.13 -3.53
CA LEU A 52 3.46 3.39 -3.13
C LEU A 52 2.62 4.18 -2.12
N GLY A 53 3.28 4.91 -1.22
CA GLY A 53 2.58 5.70 -0.22
C GLY A 53 3.45 6.70 0.52
N ARG A 54 2.79 7.73 1.05
CA ARG A 54 3.36 8.67 2.01
C ARG A 54 2.61 8.64 3.32
N ALA A 55 3.33 8.63 4.44
CA ALA A 55 2.75 8.65 5.77
C ALA A 55 2.12 10.01 6.05
N TRP A 56 0.81 10.19 5.84
CA TRP A 56 0.13 11.43 6.20
C TRP A 56 -0.19 11.46 7.70
N GLY A 57 -0.63 10.33 8.26
CA GLY A 57 -0.80 10.12 9.70
C GLY A 57 0.41 9.44 10.36
N SER A 58 0.54 9.59 11.68
CA SER A 58 1.63 9.01 12.47
C SER A 58 1.59 7.48 12.57
N TYR A 59 0.41 6.87 12.46
CA TYR A 59 0.17 5.42 12.47
C TYR A 59 -0.39 4.95 11.13
N SER A 60 0.05 5.60 10.04
CA SER A 60 -0.43 5.31 8.70
C SER A 60 -0.29 3.82 8.35
N ARG A 61 -1.35 3.21 7.82
CA ARG A 61 -1.36 1.79 7.45
C ARG A 61 -1.80 1.58 6.00
N VAL A 62 -0.91 0.99 5.20
CA VAL A 62 -1.13 0.69 3.79
C VAL A 62 -0.54 -0.68 3.47
N VAL A 63 -1.32 -1.57 2.86
CA VAL A 63 -0.86 -2.91 2.49
C VAL A 63 -1.24 -3.22 1.04
N PHE A 64 -0.27 -3.65 0.24
CA PHE A 64 -0.48 -4.20 -1.09
C PHE A 64 -0.30 -5.72 -1.05
N LEU A 65 -1.30 -6.47 -1.50
CA LEU A 65 -1.31 -7.93 -1.52
C LEU A 65 -1.62 -8.43 -2.93
N ASN A 66 -0.84 -9.40 -3.41
CA ASN A 66 -1.01 -10.03 -4.73
C ASN A 66 -1.18 -9.01 -5.86
N THR A 67 -0.50 -7.87 -5.77
CA THR A 67 -0.70 -6.73 -6.68
C THR A 67 0.43 -6.69 -7.70
N TYR A 68 0.08 -6.53 -8.98
CA TYR A 68 1.07 -6.28 -10.02
C TYR A 68 1.50 -4.82 -10.01
N MET A 69 2.80 -4.55 -10.09
CA MET A 69 3.39 -3.21 -10.09
C MET A 69 4.30 -3.03 -11.32
N SER A 70 3.90 -2.14 -12.22
CA SER A 70 4.77 -1.68 -13.32
C SER A 70 5.99 -0.90 -12.79
N ASN A 71 6.95 -0.60 -13.67
CA ASN A 71 8.25 -0.01 -13.33
C ASN A 71 8.20 1.49 -12.95
N ILE A 72 7.03 2.00 -12.58
CA ILE A 72 6.81 3.38 -12.15
C ILE A 72 7.02 3.59 -10.65
N ILE A 73 7.19 2.49 -9.90
CA ILE A 73 7.42 2.55 -8.46
C ILE A 73 8.91 2.74 -8.19
N VAL A 74 9.25 3.77 -7.42
CA VAL A 74 10.64 4.04 -7.06
C VAL A 74 11.19 2.97 -6.11
N PRO A 75 12.50 2.67 -6.12
CA PRO A 75 13.10 1.61 -5.30
C PRO A 75 12.78 1.72 -3.81
N ASP A 76 12.86 2.92 -3.23
CA ASP A 76 12.52 3.20 -1.83
C ASP A 76 11.08 2.77 -1.48
N GLY A 77 10.18 2.86 -2.47
CA GLY A 77 8.77 2.48 -2.41
C GLY A 77 7.90 3.35 -1.53
N TRP A 78 8.40 3.85 -0.40
CA TRP A 78 7.61 4.56 0.60
C TRP A 78 8.28 5.83 1.09
N TYR A 79 7.46 6.80 1.49
CA TYR A 79 7.93 8.08 2.00
C TYR A 79 7.34 8.36 3.39
N ASP A 80 8.19 8.74 4.34
CA ASP A 80 7.80 9.07 5.73
C ASP A 80 7.22 10.48 5.88
N TRP A 81 7.09 11.20 4.76
CA TRP A 81 6.62 12.58 4.71
C TRP A 81 7.52 13.57 5.46
N GLY A 82 8.84 13.29 5.47
CA GLY A 82 9.83 14.14 6.13
C GLY A 82 9.77 14.07 7.65
N GLN A 83 9.15 13.02 8.20
CA GLN A 83 9.01 12.81 9.64
C GLN A 83 9.55 11.43 10.05
N PRO A 84 10.86 11.33 10.34
CA PRO A 84 11.49 10.05 10.68
C PRO A 84 10.89 9.33 11.89
N SER A 85 10.23 10.07 12.80
CA SER A 85 9.52 9.47 13.94
C SER A 85 8.40 8.52 13.51
N ARG A 86 7.77 8.76 12.34
CA ARG A 86 6.69 7.93 11.79
C ARG A 86 7.17 6.56 11.33
N GLN A 87 8.44 6.44 10.95
CA GLN A 87 9.02 5.17 10.48
C GLN A 87 8.90 4.05 11.52
N ARG A 88 8.75 4.39 12.81
CA ARG A 88 8.61 3.43 13.91
C ARG A 88 7.18 2.93 14.12
N THR A 89 6.19 3.63 13.56
CA THR A 89 4.77 3.48 13.92
C THR A 89 3.88 3.20 12.71
N VAL A 90 4.30 3.57 11.51
CA VAL A 90 3.57 3.24 10.27
C VAL A 90 3.68 1.75 9.97
N TYR A 91 2.66 1.21 9.29
CA TYR A 91 2.63 -0.18 8.87
C TYR A 91 2.44 -0.27 7.35
N TYR A 92 3.56 -0.30 6.63
CA TYR A 92 3.59 -0.32 5.17
C TYR A 92 4.09 -1.65 4.64
N GLY A 93 3.19 -2.38 4.00
CA GLY A 93 3.38 -3.78 3.68
C GLY A 93 3.23 -4.13 2.21
N GLN A 94 4.05 -5.07 1.76
CA GLN A 94 3.88 -5.78 0.48
C GLN A 94 3.80 -7.29 0.75
N TYR A 95 2.86 -7.98 0.11
CA TYR A 95 2.71 -9.43 0.17
C TYR A 95 2.54 -9.99 -1.24
N LYS A 96 3.45 -10.88 -1.67
CA LYS A 96 3.40 -11.58 -2.97
C LYS A 96 3.05 -10.66 -4.16
N CYS A 97 3.57 -9.44 -4.15
CA CYS A 97 3.43 -8.50 -5.26
C CYS A 97 4.38 -8.91 -6.39
N SER A 98 4.04 -8.55 -7.62
CA SER A 98 4.78 -8.99 -8.82
C SER A 98 4.98 -7.85 -9.82
N GLY A 99 5.83 -8.08 -10.82
CA GLY A 99 6.17 -7.07 -11.83
C GLY A 99 7.42 -6.25 -11.48
N PRO A 100 7.91 -5.44 -12.43
CA PRO A 100 9.20 -4.78 -12.31
C PRO A 100 9.27 -3.72 -11.20
N GLY A 101 8.14 -3.14 -10.78
CA GLY A 101 8.09 -2.19 -9.66
C GLY A 101 7.93 -2.86 -8.29
N ALA A 102 7.72 -4.17 -8.22
CA ALA A 102 7.45 -4.88 -6.98
C ALA A 102 8.71 -5.33 -6.21
N ASN A 103 9.91 -5.14 -6.77
CA ASN A 103 11.15 -5.53 -6.10
C ASN A 103 11.29 -4.81 -4.73
N THR A 104 11.50 -5.60 -3.67
CA THR A 104 11.63 -5.13 -2.29
C THR A 104 13.08 -4.85 -1.86
N ASP A 105 14.10 -5.29 -2.62
CA ASP A 105 15.52 -5.18 -2.25
C ASP A 105 15.99 -3.75 -1.97
N GLY A 106 15.40 -2.76 -2.66
CA GLY A 106 15.72 -1.35 -2.52
C GLY A 106 14.76 -0.57 -1.61
N ARG A 107 13.81 -1.24 -0.95
CA ARG A 107 12.81 -0.57 -0.13
C ARG A 107 13.44 0.02 1.13
N VAL A 108 12.81 1.07 1.64
CA VAL A 108 13.13 1.61 2.96
C VAL A 108 13.06 0.51 4.03
N SER A 109 14.02 0.54 4.97
CA SER A 109 14.21 -0.52 5.98
C SER A 109 13.07 -0.68 6.97
N TRP A 110 12.18 0.31 7.06
CA TRP A 110 10.99 0.31 7.92
C TRP A 110 9.73 -0.20 7.22
N SER A 111 9.83 -0.59 5.94
CA SER A 111 8.74 -1.29 5.26
C SER A 111 8.76 -2.78 5.56
N HIS A 112 7.64 -3.45 5.29
CA HIS A 112 7.45 -4.86 5.59
C HIS A 112 7.24 -5.67 4.31
N GLU A 113 8.00 -6.75 4.18
CA GLU A 113 7.65 -7.87 3.32
C GLU A 113 6.92 -8.91 4.18
N LEU A 114 5.63 -9.08 3.93
CA LEU A 114 4.76 -9.83 4.84
C LEU A 114 4.92 -11.33 4.59
N SER A 115 4.94 -12.09 5.68
CA SER A 115 4.71 -13.53 5.66
C SER A 115 3.25 -13.89 5.38
N ASP A 116 2.99 -15.16 5.05
CA ASP A 116 1.62 -15.67 4.87
C ASP A 116 0.75 -15.41 6.10
N SER A 117 1.29 -15.52 7.32
CA SER A 117 0.60 -15.25 8.58
C SER A 117 0.28 -13.77 8.80
N GLU A 118 1.22 -12.87 8.49
CA GLU A 118 1.01 -11.43 8.63
C GLU A 118 0.02 -10.89 7.59
N ALA A 119 -0.03 -11.52 6.41
CA ALA A 119 -0.95 -11.17 5.36
C ALA A 119 -2.40 -11.63 5.63
N GLN A 120 -2.62 -12.72 6.38
CA GLN A 120 -3.95 -13.32 6.60
C GLN A 120 -5.05 -12.31 6.95
N PRO A 121 -4.85 -11.37 7.91
CA PRO A 121 -5.91 -10.44 8.30
C PRO A 121 -6.33 -9.51 7.17
N PHE A 122 -5.42 -9.21 6.23
CA PHE A 122 -5.65 -8.30 5.10
C PHE A 122 -6.16 -9.01 3.85
N LEU A 123 -6.10 -10.35 3.80
CA LEU A 123 -6.65 -11.16 2.70
C LEU A 123 -8.17 -11.35 2.80
N GLN A 124 -8.76 -11.04 3.96
CA GLN A 124 -10.16 -11.35 4.25
C GLN A 124 -11.03 -10.09 4.28
N LEU A 125 -12.27 -10.23 3.80
CA LEU A 125 -13.31 -9.19 3.87
C LEU A 125 -13.71 -8.84 5.33
N SER A 126 -13.31 -9.67 6.30
CA SER A 126 -13.46 -9.37 7.73
C SER A 126 -12.69 -8.10 8.13
N PHE A 127 -11.61 -7.72 7.43
CA PHE A 127 -10.88 -6.47 7.67
C PHE A 127 -11.78 -5.23 7.62
N ILE A 128 -12.78 -5.23 6.74
CA ILE A 128 -13.77 -4.14 6.62
C ILE A 128 -15.08 -4.44 7.32
N ASN A 129 -15.15 -5.49 8.14
CA ASN A 129 -16.38 -5.98 8.73
C ASN A 129 -17.48 -6.21 7.67
N ALA A 130 -17.13 -6.70 6.47
CA ALA A 130 -18.07 -6.77 5.34
C ALA A 130 -19.38 -7.49 5.72
N GLY A 131 -19.34 -8.51 6.58
CA GLY A 131 -20.53 -9.23 7.04
C GLY A 131 -21.58 -8.37 7.76
N THR A 132 -21.26 -7.14 8.18
CA THR A 132 -22.22 -6.24 8.85
C THR A 132 -22.93 -5.28 7.91
N TRP A 133 -22.44 -5.09 6.69
CA TRP A 133 -22.96 -4.05 5.77
C TRP A 133 -22.97 -4.45 4.29
N LEU A 134 -22.07 -5.33 3.86
CA LEU A 134 -22.05 -5.87 2.51
C LEU A 134 -23.06 -7.02 2.44
N GLN A 135 -24.24 -6.74 1.89
CA GLN A 135 -25.25 -7.77 1.64
C GLN A 135 -24.69 -8.78 0.64
N GLN A 136 -24.79 -10.07 0.95
CA GLN A 136 -24.52 -11.12 -0.02
C GLN A 136 -25.60 -11.03 -1.10
N ALA A 137 -25.18 -10.88 -2.36
CA ALA A 137 -26.08 -10.95 -3.52
C ALA A 137 -26.45 -12.40 -3.84
#